data_AF-E4WXF3-F1
#
_entry.id   AF-E4WXF3-F1
#
_cell.length_a   1.000
_cell.length_b   1.000
_cell.length_c   1.000
_cell.angle_alpha   90.00
_cell.angle_beta   90.00
_cell.angle_gamma   90.00
#
_symmetry.space_group_name_H-M   'P 1'
#
loop_
_entity.id
_entity.type
_entity.pdbx_description
1 polymer ?
#
loop_
_entity_poly.entity_id
_entity_poly.type
_entity_poly.pdbx_seq_one_letter_code
_entity_poly.pdbx_strand_id
1 'polypeptide(L)'
;MKDPTYKERNPSKGPTGVIITLANWRWFEELQPEHENRWGETDKKKRMKRPEEYKAIKERLGRKIVEEAAEFLKPDGIDFFDHVDYINVGTPLTHKHYLNCPEGSIYSADHDITRYLPENLIKSRPETPIRGLTQGGQDILSCGVGTVVTTGLLAAGHVTGRKLLLEAECLKQAKNTVGF
;
A
#
# COMPACT_ATOMS: atom_id res chain seq x y z
N MET A 1 2.79 9.83 -18.43
CA MET A 1 3.67 9.02 -17.53
C MET A 1 4.13 9.94 -16.42
N LYS A 2 4.05 9.55 -15.14
CA LYS A 2 4.34 10.47 -14.02
C LYS A 2 5.80 10.92 -13.98
N ASP A 3 6.73 10.05 -14.38
CA ASP A 3 8.14 10.38 -14.59
C ASP A 3 8.38 10.67 -16.08
N PRO A 4 8.80 11.90 -16.45
CA PRO A 4 9.04 12.27 -17.84
C PRO A 4 10.24 11.53 -18.46
N THR A 5 11.21 11.08 -17.66
CA THR A 5 12.45 10.43 -18.13
C THR A 5 12.35 8.91 -18.24
N TYR A 6 11.22 8.30 -17.81
CA TYR A 6 11.11 6.84 -17.74
C TYR A 6 11.29 6.16 -19.09
N LYS A 7 10.75 6.75 -20.18
CA LYS A 7 10.90 6.21 -21.54
C LYS A 7 12.35 6.18 -22.00
N GLU A 8 13.13 7.20 -21.68
CA GLU A 8 14.57 7.26 -22.01
C GLU A 8 15.34 6.16 -21.29
N ARG A 9 15.01 5.90 -20.03
CA ARG A 9 15.66 4.86 -19.20
C ARG A 9 15.17 3.45 -19.49
N ASN A 10 13.97 3.30 -20.07
CA ASN A 10 13.32 2.01 -20.33
C ASN A 10 12.72 1.97 -21.75
N PRO A 11 13.55 2.12 -22.81
CA PRO A 11 13.06 2.28 -24.17
C PRO A 11 12.30 1.05 -24.70
N SER A 12 12.58 -0.14 -24.16
CA SER A 12 11.95 -1.40 -24.52
C SER A 12 10.73 -1.78 -23.65
N LYS A 13 10.39 -0.99 -22.62
CA LYS A 13 9.28 -1.32 -21.71
C LYS A 13 8.07 -0.43 -21.95
N GLY A 14 6.90 -1.05 -22.01
CA GLY A 14 5.63 -0.34 -21.96
C GLY A 14 5.39 0.36 -20.61
N PRO A 15 4.39 1.27 -20.55
CA PRO A 15 3.95 1.85 -19.29
C PRO A 15 3.36 0.77 -18.37
N THR A 16 3.56 0.92 -17.06
CA THR A 16 2.89 0.08 -16.06
C THR A 16 1.73 0.84 -15.44
N GLY A 17 0.55 0.23 -15.46
CA GLY A 17 -0.63 0.69 -14.73
C GLY A 17 -0.76 -0.03 -13.39
N VAL A 18 -1.33 0.65 -12.40
CA VAL A 18 -1.70 0.06 -11.11
C VAL A 18 -3.17 0.37 -10.87
N ILE A 19 -3.99 -0.67 -10.76
CA ILE A 19 -5.40 -0.57 -10.39
C ILE A 19 -5.51 -1.12 -8.97
N ILE A 20 -6.10 -0.34 -8.07
CA ILE A 20 -6.32 -0.72 -6.67
C ILE A 20 -7.83 -0.68 -6.44
N THR A 21 -8.37 -1.75 -5.89
CA THR A 21 -9.79 -1.86 -5.55
C THR A 21 -9.97 -2.63 -4.24
N LEU A 22 -11.17 -2.58 -3.69
CA LEU A 22 -11.53 -3.27 -2.46
C LEU A 22 -11.67 -4.77 -2.72
N ALA A 23 -11.28 -5.57 -1.73
CA ALA A 23 -11.47 -7.01 -1.72
C ALA A 23 -11.99 -7.43 -0.35
N ASN A 24 -13.01 -8.28 -0.32
CA ASN A 24 -13.51 -8.82 0.93
C ASN A 24 -12.53 -9.88 1.45
N TRP A 25 -11.94 -9.66 2.64
CA TRP A 25 -11.02 -10.59 3.27
C TRP A 25 -11.59 -12.01 3.37
N ARG A 26 -12.89 -12.15 3.64
CA ARG A 26 -13.58 -13.44 3.81
C ARG A 26 -13.47 -14.36 2.60
N TRP A 27 -13.30 -13.82 1.39
CA TRP A 27 -13.09 -14.63 0.19
C TRP A 27 -11.76 -15.40 0.20
N PHE A 28 -10.84 -15.03 1.08
CA PHE A 28 -9.49 -15.60 1.15
C PHE A 28 -9.21 -16.36 2.45
N GLU A 29 -10.11 -16.32 3.43
CA GLU A 29 -9.97 -17.01 4.73
C GLU A 29 -9.81 -18.52 4.55
N GLU A 30 -10.61 -19.13 3.66
CA GLU A 30 -10.56 -20.58 3.40
C GLU A 30 -9.24 -21.02 2.75
N LEU A 31 -8.57 -20.10 2.04
CA LEU A 31 -7.28 -20.34 1.38
C LEU A 31 -6.08 -20.06 2.32
N GLN A 32 -6.35 -19.54 3.52
CA GLN A 32 -5.33 -19.15 4.50
C GLN A 32 -4.56 -20.34 5.08
N PRO A 33 -5.17 -21.48 5.49
CA PRO A 33 -4.43 -22.59 6.09
C PRO A 33 -3.36 -23.17 5.15
N GLU A 34 -3.67 -23.32 3.86
CA GLU A 34 -2.69 -23.77 2.86
C GLU A 34 -1.58 -22.75 2.63
N HIS A 35 -1.90 -21.46 2.78
CA HIS A 35 -0.95 -20.37 2.70
C HIS A 35 -0.05 -20.29 3.95
N GLU A 36 -0.59 -20.59 5.14
CA GLU A 36 0.10 -20.46 6.42
C GLU A 36 0.90 -21.71 6.82
N ASN A 37 0.42 -22.92 6.51
CA ASN A 37 1.15 -24.16 6.77
C ASN A 37 2.52 -24.23 6.06
N ARG A 38 2.75 -23.34 5.08
CA ARG A 38 4.02 -23.20 4.36
C ARG A 38 5.04 -22.31 5.07
N TRP A 39 4.71 -21.67 6.19
CA TRP A 39 5.68 -20.86 6.96
C TRP A 39 6.71 -21.70 7.71
N GLY A 40 6.42 -22.97 7.98
CA GLY A 40 7.40 -23.95 8.48
C GLY A 40 8.28 -24.56 7.39
N GLU A 41 8.03 -24.26 6.11
CA GLU A 41 8.77 -24.83 4.99
C GLU A 41 10.08 -24.06 4.75
N THR A 42 11.20 -24.77 4.88
CA THR A 42 12.56 -24.20 4.73
C THR A 42 12.98 -24.13 3.26
N ASP A 43 12.36 -24.93 2.38
CA ASP A 43 12.61 -24.87 0.94
C ASP A 43 11.92 -23.66 0.30
N LYS A 44 12.74 -22.74 -0.22
CA LYS A 44 12.28 -21.52 -0.90
C LYS A 44 11.35 -21.80 -2.09
N LYS A 45 11.60 -22.85 -2.90
CA LYS A 45 10.77 -23.18 -4.07
C LYS A 45 9.41 -23.70 -3.64
N LYS A 46 9.36 -24.53 -2.59
CA LYS A 46 8.10 -25.04 -2.04
C LYS A 46 7.30 -23.93 -1.34
N ARG A 47 7.96 -23.06 -0.57
CA ARG A 47 7.33 -21.89 0.07
C ARG A 47 6.71 -20.93 -0.95
N MET A 48 7.35 -20.75 -2.11
CA MET A 48 6.88 -19.85 -3.17
C MET A 48 5.82 -20.46 -4.10
N LYS A 49 5.62 -21.79 -4.11
CA LYS A 49 4.63 -22.44 -4.97
C LYS A 49 3.23 -22.15 -4.45
N ARG A 50 2.42 -21.39 -5.18
CA ARG A 50 1.02 -21.16 -4.81
C ARG A 50 0.14 -22.35 -5.26
N PRO A 51 -0.92 -22.71 -4.50
CA PRO A 51 -1.93 -23.66 -4.99
C PRO A 51 -2.47 -23.21 -6.35
N GLU A 52 -2.74 -24.15 -7.25
CA GLU A 52 -3.23 -23.83 -8.60
C GLU A 52 -4.60 -23.14 -8.54
N GLU A 53 -5.45 -23.51 -7.58
CA GLU A 53 -6.72 -22.83 -7.32
C GLU A 53 -6.55 -21.34 -7.00
N TYR A 54 -5.60 -21.00 -6.12
CA TYR A 54 -5.31 -19.60 -5.80
C TYR A 54 -4.77 -18.82 -7.02
N LYS A 55 -3.97 -19.46 -7.88
CA LYS A 55 -3.53 -18.83 -9.13
C LYS A 55 -4.69 -18.58 -10.08
N ALA A 56 -5.58 -19.55 -10.27
CA ALA A 56 -6.76 -19.40 -11.11
C ALA A 56 -7.69 -18.28 -10.61
N ILE A 57 -7.88 -18.16 -9.30
CA ILE A 57 -8.63 -17.05 -8.69
C ILE A 57 -7.97 -15.71 -9.00
N LYS A 58 -6.65 -15.61 -8.84
CA LYS A 58 -5.89 -14.38 -9.16
C LYS A 58 -6.03 -13.99 -10.63
N GLU A 59 -5.89 -14.95 -11.55
CA GLU A 59 -6.01 -14.70 -12.98
C GLU A 59 -7.42 -14.21 -13.34
N ARG A 60 -8.46 -14.89 -12.82
CA ARG A 60 -9.86 -14.50 -13.04
C ARG A 60 -10.15 -13.09 -12.52
N LEU A 61 -9.72 -12.78 -11.29
CA LEU A 61 -9.91 -11.45 -10.71
C LEU A 61 -9.14 -10.38 -11.49
N GLY A 62 -7.88 -10.63 -11.82
CA GLY A 62 -7.04 -9.69 -12.56
C GLY A 62 -7.61 -9.36 -13.92
N ARG A 63 -8.02 -10.37 -14.69
CA ARG A 63 -8.66 -10.16 -15.99
C ARG A 63 -9.95 -9.37 -15.83
N LYS A 64 -10.84 -9.76 -14.92
CA LYS A 64 -12.12 -9.07 -14.71
C LYS A 64 -11.92 -7.59 -14.34
N ILE A 65 -10.97 -7.28 -13.45
CA ILE A 65 -10.66 -5.89 -13.07
C ILE A 65 -10.18 -5.08 -14.28
N VAL A 66 -9.31 -5.66 -15.10
CA VAL A 66 -8.76 -5.01 -16.29
C VAL A 66 -9.83 -4.82 -17.38
N GLU A 67 -10.71 -5.79 -17.60
CA GLU A 67 -11.88 -5.68 -18.49
C GLU A 67 -12.80 -4.53 -18.06
N GLU A 68 -13.19 -4.49 -16.79
CA GLU A 68 -14.07 -3.44 -16.25
C GLU A 68 -13.42 -2.05 -16.33
N ALA A 69 -12.12 -1.95 -16.05
CA ALA A 69 -11.38 -0.70 -16.16
C ALA A 69 -11.26 -0.21 -17.61
N ALA A 70 -11.06 -1.11 -18.56
CA ALA A 70 -11.03 -0.78 -19.98
C ALA A 70 -12.40 -0.28 -20.46
N GLU A 71 -13.48 -0.98 -20.12
CA GLU A 71 -14.84 -0.55 -20.49
C GLU A 71 -15.21 0.78 -19.84
N PHE A 72 -14.84 1.00 -18.57
CA PHE A 72 -15.10 2.26 -17.87
C PHE A 72 -14.39 3.47 -18.49
N LEU A 73 -13.17 3.28 -19.00
CA LEU A 73 -12.35 4.36 -19.61
C LEU A 73 -12.58 4.51 -21.12
N LYS A 74 -13.33 3.61 -21.73
CA LYS A 74 -13.66 3.64 -23.16
C LYS A 74 -14.37 4.93 -23.61
N PRO A 75 -15.32 5.51 -22.84
CA PRO A 75 -15.92 6.80 -23.19
C PRO A 75 -14.91 7.95 -23.26
N ASP A 76 -13.79 7.85 -22.54
CA ASP A 76 -12.69 8.81 -22.57
C ASP A 76 -11.68 8.53 -23.72
N GLY A 77 -12.02 7.60 -24.62
CA GLY A 77 -11.20 7.21 -25.76
C GLY A 77 -10.03 6.29 -25.42
N ILE A 78 -10.02 5.69 -24.21
CA ILE A 78 -8.97 4.77 -23.79
C ILE A 78 -9.50 3.33 -23.89
N ASP A 79 -9.13 2.65 -24.97
CA ASP A 79 -9.31 1.19 -25.09
C ASP A 79 -7.93 0.53 -25.01
N PHE A 80 -7.61 -0.07 -23.86
CA PHE A 80 -6.27 -0.58 -23.56
C PHE A 80 -6.22 -2.09 -23.36
N PHE A 81 -7.36 -2.80 -23.38
CA PHE A 81 -7.42 -4.21 -23.02
C PHE A 81 -6.52 -5.07 -23.92
N ASP A 82 -6.63 -4.89 -25.23
CA ASP A 82 -5.84 -5.60 -26.25
C ASP A 82 -4.36 -5.19 -26.28
N HIS A 83 -3.99 -4.16 -25.52
CA HIS A 83 -2.62 -3.66 -25.38
C HIS A 83 -1.95 -4.10 -24.07
N VAL A 84 -2.61 -4.94 -23.27
CA VAL A 84 -2.04 -5.47 -22.03
C VAL A 84 -1.15 -6.67 -22.32
N ASP A 85 0.16 -6.49 -22.12
CA ASP A 85 1.17 -7.55 -22.27
C ASP A 85 1.15 -8.56 -21.11
N TYR A 86 0.94 -8.08 -19.87
CA TYR A 86 0.97 -8.92 -18.68
C TYR A 86 0.15 -8.34 -17.53
N ILE A 87 -0.55 -9.21 -16.79
CA ILE A 87 -1.32 -8.87 -15.58
C ILE A 87 -0.68 -9.56 -14.37
N ASN A 88 -0.26 -8.77 -13.39
CA ASN A 88 0.13 -9.27 -12.06
C ASN A 88 -0.88 -8.83 -11.01
N VAL A 89 -1.27 -9.75 -10.13
CA VAL A 89 -2.32 -9.51 -9.13
C VAL A 89 -1.73 -9.68 -7.74
N GLY A 90 -1.92 -8.68 -6.87
CA GLY A 90 -1.80 -8.83 -5.42
C GLY A 90 -3.18 -9.10 -4.82
N THR A 91 -3.26 -10.00 -3.84
CA THR A 91 -4.49 -10.20 -3.05
C THR A 91 -4.21 -9.95 -1.56
N PRO A 92 -5.23 -9.90 -0.69
CA PRO A 92 -5.02 -9.79 0.75
C PRO A 92 -4.03 -10.83 1.31
N LEU A 93 -4.06 -12.09 0.84
CA LEU A 93 -3.05 -13.10 1.22
C LEU A 93 -1.63 -12.75 0.75
N THR A 94 -1.50 -12.11 -0.43
CA THR A 94 -0.20 -11.60 -0.91
C THR A 94 0.32 -10.51 0.04
N HIS A 95 -0.52 -9.56 0.43
CA HIS A 95 -0.13 -8.48 1.34
C HIS A 95 0.18 -9.00 2.74
N LYS A 96 -0.66 -9.88 3.30
CA LYS A 96 -0.39 -10.56 4.56
C LYS A 96 0.96 -11.30 4.52
N HIS A 97 1.29 -11.94 3.40
CA HIS A 97 2.56 -12.64 3.24
C HIS A 97 3.77 -11.71 3.28
N TYR A 98 3.77 -10.64 2.48
CA TYR A 98 4.97 -9.82 2.28
C TYR A 98 5.10 -8.67 3.26
N LEU A 99 3.98 -8.16 3.78
CA LEU A 99 3.92 -6.96 4.60
C LEU A 99 3.52 -7.26 6.05
N ASN A 100 3.17 -8.52 6.36
CA ASN A 100 2.62 -8.92 7.65
C ASN A 100 1.40 -8.07 8.08
N CYS A 101 0.63 -7.61 7.10
CA CYS A 101 -0.59 -6.84 7.33
C CYS A 101 -1.70 -7.77 7.85
N PRO A 102 -2.33 -7.46 9.00
CA PRO A 102 -3.56 -8.12 9.43
C PRO A 102 -4.59 -8.07 8.30
N GLU A 103 -5.18 -9.23 7.99
CA GLU A 103 -6.21 -9.38 6.95
C GLU A 103 -5.81 -8.83 5.57
N GLY A 104 -4.50 -8.64 5.33
CA GLY A 104 -3.99 -8.12 4.07
C GLY A 104 -4.27 -6.65 3.78
N SER A 105 -4.67 -5.84 4.78
CA SER A 105 -4.88 -4.41 4.60
C SER A 105 -3.58 -3.65 4.37
N ILE A 106 -3.39 -3.10 3.17
CA ILE A 106 -2.22 -2.27 2.82
C ILE A 106 -2.34 -0.82 3.30
N TYR A 107 -3.51 -0.42 3.78
CA TYR A 107 -3.83 0.96 4.15
C TYR A 107 -4.10 1.14 5.66
N SER A 108 -3.50 0.32 6.52
CA SER A 108 -3.68 0.31 7.98
C SER A 108 -5.08 -0.12 8.44
N ALA A 109 -5.44 0.18 9.69
CA ALA A 109 -6.78 0.07 10.25
C ALA A 109 -7.87 0.60 9.30
N ASP A 110 -9.09 0.11 9.46
CA ASP A 110 -10.20 0.49 8.60
C ASP A 110 -10.46 2.00 8.61
N HIS A 111 -10.77 2.54 7.42
CA HIS A 111 -11.10 3.94 7.24
C HIS A 111 -12.59 4.20 7.50
N ASP A 112 -13.07 3.76 8.66
CA ASP A 112 -14.44 4.04 9.11
C ASP A 112 -14.51 5.31 9.98
N ILE A 113 -15.73 5.76 10.27
CA ILE A 113 -15.95 6.94 11.12
C ILE A 113 -15.36 6.74 12.52
N THR A 114 -15.40 5.52 13.06
CA THR A 114 -14.95 5.22 14.42
C THR A 114 -13.46 5.48 14.58
N ARG A 115 -12.64 5.15 13.57
CA ARG A 115 -11.20 5.43 13.55
C ARG A 115 -10.89 6.91 13.78
N TYR A 116 -11.69 7.80 13.18
CA TYR A 116 -11.46 9.24 13.20
C TYR A 116 -12.18 9.97 14.34
N LEU A 117 -12.82 9.25 15.27
CA LEU A 117 -13.36 9.86 16.48
C LEU A 117 -12.23 10.42 17.36
N PRO A 118 -12.44 11.56 18.06
CA PRO A 118 -11.39 12.22 18.83
C PRO A 118 -10.66 11.30 19.81
N GLU A 119 -11.38 10.41 20.50
CA GLU A 119 -10.82 9.46 21.46
C GLU A 119 -9.87 8.44 20.83
N ASN A 120 -10.08 8.08 19.56
CA ASN A 120 -9.24 7.15 18.82
C ASN A 120 -8.07 7.85 18.15
N LEU A 121 -8.26 9.09 17.67
CA LEU A 121 -7.16 9.93 17.17
C LEU A 121 -6.16 10.28 18.28
N ILE A 122 -6.63 10.60 19.48
CA ILE A 122 -5.76 10.89 20.63
C ILE A 122 -4.92 9.67 21.02
N LYS A 123 -5.45 8.45 20.85
CA LYS A 123 -4.73 7.20 21.09
C LYS A 123 -3.76 6.88 19.95
N SER A 124 -4.09 7.28 18.73
CA SER A 124 -3.28 7.08 17.52
C SER A 124 -2.20 8.15 17.43
N ARG A 125 -1.23 8.12 18.34
CA ARG A 125 -0.14 9.11 18.42
C ARG A 125 1.22 8.42 18.57
N PRO A 126 2.34 9.12 18.32
CA PRO A 126 3.65 8.50 18.45
C PRO A 126 4.02 8.06 19.87
N GLU A 127 3.54 8.80 20.88
CA GLU A 127 3.76 8.49 22.28
C GLU A 127 3.03 7.21 22.68
N THR A 128 3.74 6.33 23.40
CA THR A 128 3.15 5.12 23.99
C THR A 128 3.28 5.13 25.52
N PRO A 129 2.46 4.35 26.25
CA PRO A 129 2.63 4.18 27.70
C PRO A 129 3.94 3.48 28.10
N ILE A 130 4.65 2.88 27.15
CA ILE A 130 5.89 2.13 27.40
C ILE A 130 7.07 3.08 27.22
N ARG A 131 7.82 3.31 28.30
CA ARG A 131 8.98 4.18 28.27
C ARG A 131 10.01 3.69 27.23
N GLY A 132 10.44 4.60 26.36
CA GLY A 132 11.41 4.31 25.31
C GLY A 132 10.83 3.65 24.06
N LEU A 133 9.50 3.44 24.01
CA LEU A 133 8.81 2.95 22.82
C LEU A 133 8.00 4.09 22.19
N THR A 134 8.29 4.35 20.91
CA THR A 134 7.57 5.31 20.07
C THR A 134 7.02 4.58 18.86
N GLN A 135 5.78 4.89 18.49
CA GLN A 135 5.14 4.36 17.30
C GLN A 135 5.22 5.37 16.16
N GLY A 136 5.21 4.86 14.93
CA GLY A 136 5.27 5.63 13.69
C GLY A 136 4.43 4.94 12.61
N GLY A 137 4.22 5.60 11.47
CA GLY A 137 3.59 4.98 10.31
C GLY A 137 2.13 5.40 10.10
N GLN A 138 1.44 4.65 9.23
CA GLN A 138 0.14 5.02 8.68
C GLN A 138 -1.03 5.00 9.69
N ASP A 139 -0.95 4.15 10.73
CA ASP A 139 -2.01 4.07 11.75
C ASP A 139 -2.15 5.33 12.60
N ILE A 140 -1.10 6.16 12.71
CA ILE A 140 -1.14 7.40 13.50
C ILE A 140 -2.11 8.43 12.90
N LEU A 141 -2.30 8.43 11.58
CA LEU A 141 -3.17 9.43 10.94
C LEU A 141 -4.02 8.81 9.85
N SER A 142 -3.39 8.43 8.74
CA SER A 142 -4.06 7.79 7.61
C SER A 142 -3.01 7.14 6.71
N CYS A 143 -3.49 6.34 5.77
CA CYS A 143 -2.66 5.71 4.75
C CYS A 143 -2.05 6.71 3.76
N GLY A 144 -1.02 6.28 3.03
CA GLY A 144 -0.39 7.05 1.96
C GLY A 144 0.99 7.60 2.31
N VAL A 145 1.80 7.85 1.27
CA VAL A 145 3.21 8.24 1.47
C VAL A 145 3.32 9.58 2.20
N GLY A 146 2.52 10.57 1.82
CA GLY A 146 2.57 11.91 2.43
C GLY A 146 2.23 11.90 3.92
N THR A 147 1.22 11.13 4.31
CA THR A 147 0.80 11.01 5.72
C THR A 147 1.83 10.22 6.52
N VAL A 148 2.36 9.11 6.00
CA VAL A 148 3.40 8.31 6.66
C VAL A 148 4.68 9.11 6.89
N VAL A 149 5.08 9.96 5.94
CA VAL A 149 6.22 10.88 6.12
C VAL A 149 5.92 11.87 7.25
N THR A 150 4.71 12.44 7.26
CA THR A 150 4.27 13.38 8.30
C THR A 150 4.29 12.73 9.68
N THR A 151 3.73 11.52 9.83
CA THR A 151 3.69 10.81 11.12
C THR A 151 5.07 10.33 11.55
N GLY A 152 5.98 10.03 10.60
CA GLY A 152 7.39 9.78 10.88
C GLY A 152 8.09 11.00 11.49
N LEU A 153 7.84 12.21 10.98
CA LEU A 153 8.35 13.46 11.58
C LEU A 153 7.78 13.71 12.97
N LEU A 154 6.50 13.41 13.20
CA LEU A 154 5.88 13.49 14.53
C LEU A 154 6.55 12.51 15.51
N ALA A 155 6.81 11.28 15.09
CA ALA A 155 7.49 10.28 15.90
C ALA A 155 8.94 10.67 16.24
N ALA A 156 9.71 11.10 15.25
CA ALA A 156 11.06 11.61 15.48
C ALA A 156 11.06 12.88 16.36
N GLY A 157 10.05 13.74 16.21
CA GLY A 157 9.86 14.92 17.05
C GLY A 157 9.61 14.55 18.52
N HIS A 158 8.78 13.54 18.77
CA HIS A 158 8.56 13.01 20.11
C HIS A 158 9.85 12.47 20.75
N VAL A 159 10.65 11.68 20.00
CA VAL A 159 11.92 11.13 20.49
C VAL A 159 12.95 12.23 20.80
N THR A 160 13.01 13.27 19.97
CA THR A 160 14.04 14.32 20.05
C THR A 160 13.63 15.54 20.89
N GLY A 161 12.36 15.67 21.26
CA GLY A 161 11.80 16.88 21.87
C GLY A 161 11.70 18.07 20.92
N ARG A 162 11.77 17.84 19.60
CA ARG A 162 11.75 18.88 18.56
C ARG A 162 10.44 18.90 17.79
N LYS A 163 10.13 20.05 17.18
CA LYS A 163 8.93 20.22 16.35
C LYS A 163 9.27 19.98 14.88
N LEU A 164 9.80 18.79 14.55
CA LEU A 164 10.39 18.49 13.24
C LEU A 164 9.45 18.70 12.06
N LEU A 165 8.14 18.47 12.24
CA LEU A 165 7.16 18.78 11.21
C LEU A 165 7.10 20.28 10.87
N LEU A 166 7.11 21.13 11.89
CA LEU A 166 7.12 22.59 11.70
C LEU A 166 8.46 23.05 11.12
N GLU A 167 9.56 22.49 11.61
CA GLU A 167 10.90 22.81 11.09
C GLU A 167 11.03 22.45 9.60
N ALA A 168 10.50 21.29 9.19
CA ALA A 168 10.48 20.88 7.78
C ALA A 168 9.65 21.84 6.92
N GLU A 169 8.51 22.32 7.42
CA GLU A 169 7.68 23.31 6.72
C GLU A 169 8.40 24.66 6.61
N CYS A 170 9.06 25.14 7.68
CA CYS A 170 9.88 26.35 7.64
C CYS A 170 11.02 26.25 6.62
N LEU A 171 11.70 25.10 6.54
CA LEU A 171 12.77 24.87 5.55
C LEU A 171 12.24 24.87 4.12
N LYS A 172 11.06 24.27 3.88
CA LYS A 172 10.40 24.28 2.58
C LYS A 172 10.03 25.70 2.15
N GLN A 173 9.47 26.49 3.06
CA GLN A 173 9.16 27.90 2.80
C GLN A 173 10.42 28.71 2.50
N ALA A 174 11.47 28.55 3.31
CA ALA A 174 12.75 29.21 3.07
C ALA A 174 13.28 28.89 1.66
N LYS A 175 13.33 27.60 1.27
CA LYS A 175 13.77 27.18 -0.07
C LYS A 175 12.99 27.85 -1.20
N ASN A 176 11.67 27.97 -1.05
CA ASN A 176 10.82 28.63 -2.05
C ASN A 176 11.07 30.14 -2.13
N THR A 177 11.50 30.77 -1.04
CA THR A 177 11.84 32.20 -0.99
C THR A 177 13.23 32.49 -1.57
N VAL A 178 14.19 31.55 -1.49
CA VAL A 178 15.57 31.76 -1.98
C VAL A 178 15.81 31.35 -3.44
N GLY A 179 14.82 30.80 -4.15
CA GLY A 179 14.88 30.57 -5.61
C GLY A 179 16.14 29.85 -6.10
N PHE A 180 16.21 28.52 -5.89
CA PHE A 180 17.13 27.63 -6.60
C PHE A 180 16.36 26.73 -7.55
#